data_AF-A0A1B2HC57-F1
#
_entry.id   AF-A0A1B2HC57-F1
#
_cell.length_a   1.000
_cell.length_b   1.000
_cell.length_c   1.000
_cell.angle_alpha   90.00
_cell.angle_beta   90.00
_cell.angle_gamma   90.00
#
_symmetry.space_group_name_H-M   'P 1'
#
loop_
_entity.id
_entity.type
_entity.pdbx_description
1 polymer ?
#
loop_
_entity_poly.entity_id
_entity_poly.type
_entity_poly.pdbx_seq_one_letter_code
_entity_poly.pdbx_strand_id
1 'polypeptide(L)'
;MADLDDTSRCPQANRCDACGTSEQLQPATLDTIVGVFCATLCLPCAESGESPRLSLHAAAMRVLAHCEHLGIDLDEAAELRRRENDRG
;
A
#
# COMPACT_ATOMS: atom_id res chain seq x y z
N MET A 1 4.78 -5.97 -16.85
CA MET A 1 3.76 -4.97 -16.48
C MET A 1 3.72 -4.97 -14.96
N ALA A 2 3.84 -3.81 -14.33
CA ALA A 2 3.86 -3.74 -12.87
C ALA A 2 2.52 -4.20 -12.28
N ASP A 3 2.59 -4.77 -11.09
CA ASP A 3 1.44 -5.19 -10.27
C ASP A 3 1.34 -4.18 -9.12
N LEU A 4 0.17 -3.56 -8.95
CA LEU A 4 -0.03 -2.53 -7.91
C LEU A 4 0.04 -3.12 -6.51
N ASP A 5 -0.14 -4.43 -6.36
CA ASP A 5 -0.05 -5.14 -5.08
C ASP A 5 1.35 -5.75 -4.82
N ASP A 6 2.32 -5.53 -5.71
CA ASP A 6 3.69 -6.02 -5.53
C ASP A 6 4.41 -5.25 -4.41
N THR A 7 4.64 -5.95 -3.31
CA THR A 7 5.35 -5.44 -2.13
C THR A 7 6.82 -5.87 -2.05
N SER A 8 7.35 -6.58 -3.04
CA SER A 8 8.70 -7.17 -3.02
C SER A 8 9.83 -6.14 -2.86
N ARG A 9 9.57 -4.89 -3.22
CA ARG A 9 10.50 -3.75 -3.10
C ARG A 9 10.09 -2.74 -2.03
N CYS A 10 9.00 -2.99 -1.33
CA CYS A 10 8.49 -2.07 -0.33
C CYS A 10 9.28 -2.20 0.98
N PRO A 11 9.62 -1.08 1.63
CA PRO A 11 10.29 -1.12 2.92
C PRO A 11 9.34 -1.65 3.99
N GLN A 12 9.88 -2.50 4.87
CA GLN A 12 9.16 -2.96 6.06
C GLN A 12 9.59 -2.12 7.28
N ALA A 13 8.61 -1.49 7.94
CA ALA A 13 8.82 -0.78 9.18
C ALA A 13 9.04 -1.74 10.37
N ASN A 14 9.51 -1.21 11.49
CA ASN A 14 9.69 -1.98 12.73
C ASN A 14 8.42 -2.03 13.60
N ARG A 15 7.33 -1.41 13.16
CA ARG A 15 6.03 -1.37 13.84
C ARG A 15 4.90 -1.48 12.84
N CYS A 16 3.80 -2.08 13.26
CA CYS A 16 2.54 -2.10 12.54
C CYS A 16 2.01 -0.67 12.40
N ASP A 17 1.71 -0.26 11.17
CA ASP A 17 1.16 1.04 10.85
C ASP A 17 -0.23 1.26 11.46
N ALA A 18 -1.01 0.18 11.67
CA ALA A 18 -2.36 0.28 12.22
C ALA A 18 -2.40 0.33 13.76
N CYS A 19 -1.67 -0.57 14.45
CA CYS A 19 -1.77 -0.73 15.91
C CYS A 19 -0.46 -0.48 16.68
N GLY A 20 0.67 -0.29 16.00
CA GLY A 20 1.96 0.03 16.62
C GLY A 20 2.75 -1.13 17.23
N THR A 21 2.23 -2.37 17.19
CA THR A 21 2.95 -3.57 17.64
C THR A 21 4.22 -3.83 16.82
N SER A 22 5.22 -4.49 17.39
CA SER A 22 6.46 -4.90 16.68
C SER A 22 6.43 -6.38 16.23
N GLU A 23 5.38 -7.10 16.56
CA GLU A 23 5.30 -8.55 16.36
C GLU A 23 4.58 -8.92 15.05
N GLN A 24 5.03 -10.00 14.40
CA GLN A 24 4.38 -10.62 13.24
C GLN A 24 4.14 -9.66 12.07
N LEU A 25 5.13 -8.81 11.78
CA LEU A 25 5.05 -7.78 10.75
C LEU A 25 5.26 -8.36 9.35
N GLN A 26 4.48 -7.88 8.40
CA GLN A 26 4.61 -8.17 6.99
C GLN A 26 4.32 -6.92 6.14
N PRO A 27 4.92 -6.81 4.95
CA PRO A 27 4.49 -5.84 3.95
C PRO A 27 3.08 -6.19 3.47
N ALA A 28 2.25 -5.17 3.26
CA ALA A 28 0.93 -5.29 2.66
C ALA A 28 0.67 -4.07 1.76
N THR A 29 -0.24 -4.20 0.80
CA THR A 29 -0.82 -3.06 0.11
C THR A 29 -2.17 -2.70 0.71
N LEU A 30 -2.47 -1.41 0.72
CA LEU A 30 -3.75 -0.87 1.14
C LEU A 30 -4.32 0.01 0.03
N ASP A 31 -5.59 -0.22 -0.28
CA ASP A 31 -6.32 0.55 -1.26
C ASP A 31 -7.05 1.74 -0.60
N THR A 32 -6.92 2.91 -1.21
CA THR A 32 -7.60 4.15 -0.80
C THR A 32 -8.16 4.90 -2.01
N ILE A 33 -8.97 5.91 -1.75
CA ILE A 33 -9.51 6.82 -2.78
C ILE A 33 -8.43 7.56 -3.58
N VAL A 34 -7.21 7.70 -3.04
CA VAL A 34 -6.10 8.39 -3.72
C VAL A 34 -5.14 7.43 -4.43
N GLY A 35 -5.31 6.12 -4.25
CA GLY A 35 -4.42 5.11 -4.83
C GLY A 35 -4.08 3.98 -3.87
N VAL A 36 -3.26 3.05 -4.35
CA VAL A 36 -2.71 1.94 -3.58
C VAL A 36 -1.37 2.36 -2.98
N PHE A 37 -1.14 2.01 -1.72
CA PHE A 37 0.15 2.26 -1.06
C PHE A 37 0.61 1.07 -0.23
N CYS A 38 1.92 0.96 -0.03
CA CYS A 38 2.51 -0.05 0.83
C CYS A 38 2.46 0.33 2.31
N ALA A 39 2.09 -0.63 3.16
CA ALA A 39 2.07 -0.53 4.61
C ALA A 39 2.80 -1.70 5.25
N THR A 40 3.21 -1.53 6.50
CA THR A 40 3.64 -2.65 7.36
C THR A 40 2.52 -2.97 8.33
N LEU A 41 1.96 -4.17 8.27
CA LEU A 41 0.90 -4.61 9.17
C LEU A 41 1.35 -5.85 9.94
N CYS A 42 0.88 -5.98 11.18
CA CYS A 42 0.93 -7.27 11.85
C CYS A 42 -0.13 -8.22 11.25
N LEU A 43 0.10 -9.53 11.34
CA LEU A 43 -0.84 -10.54 10.85
C LEU A 43 -2.31 -10.29 11.29
N PRO A 44 -2.62 -10.01 12.57
CA PRO A 44 -4.00 -9.73 12.98
C PRO A 44 -4.61 -8.51 12.29
N CYS A 45 -3.85 -7.43 12.10
CA CYS A 45 -4.35 -6.23 11.42
C CYS A 45 -4.57 -6.48 9.93
N ALA A 46 -3.69 -7.24 9.28
CA ALA A 46 -3.85 -7.63 7.88
C ALA A 46 -5.11 -8.49 7.68
N GLU A 47 -5.33 -9.49 8.54
CA GLU A 47 -6.51 -10.36 8.48
C GLU A 47 -7.83 -9.63 8.79
N SER A 48 -7.78 -8.65 9.69
CA SER A 48 -8.97 -7.87 10.09
C SER A 48 -9.30 -6.71 9.13
N GLY A 49 -8.43 -6.43 8.16
CA GLY A 49 -8.58 -5.25 7.28
C GLY A 49 -8.37 -3.92 8.01
N GLU A 50 -7.61 -3.92 9.10
CA GLU A 50 -7.28 -2.70 9.84
C GLU A 50 -6.37 -1.80 9.01
N SER A 51 -6.75 -0.52 8.89
CA SER A 51 -6.01 0.47 8.11
C SER A 51 -5.47 1.58 9.02
N PRO A 52 -4.25 2.09 8.76
CA PRO A 52 -3.71 3.22 9.49
C PRO A 52 -4.57 4.46 9.28
N ARG A 53 -4.79 5.23 10.34
CA ARG A 53 -5.47 6.52 10.23
C ARG A 53 -4.51 7.56 9.69
N LEU A 54 -4.62 7.84 8.40
CA LEU A 54 -3.79 8.80 7.71
C LEU A 54 -4.62 10.04 7.32
N SER A 55 -3.97 11.21 7.32
CA SER A 55 -4.52 12.36 6.60
C SER A 55 -4.46 12.09 5.10
N LEU A 56 -5.29 12.79 4.32
CA LEU A 56 -5.29 12.67 2.85
C LEU A 56 -3.90 12.91 2.25
N HIS A 57 -3.21 13.93 2.76
CA HIS A 57 -1.84 14.25 2.34
C HIS A 57 -0.86 13.10 2.66
N ALA A 58 -0.93 12.53 3.87
CA ALA A 58 -0.08 11.40 4.24
C ALA A 58 -0.36 10.15 3.38
N ALA A 59 -1.63 9.88 3.06
CA ALA A 59 -1.99 8.81 2.14
C ALA A 59 -1.41 9.05 0.74
N ALA A 60 -1.55 10.26 0.19
CA ALA A 60 -1.00 10.62 -1.12
C ALA A 60 0.53 10.47 -1.17
N MET A 61 1.24 10.90 -0.13
CA MET A 61 2.70 10.72 -0.05
C MET A 61 3.11 9.24 0.01
N ARG A 62 2.32 8.38 0.66
CA ARG A 62 2.58 6.93 0.67
C ARG A 62 2.28 6.28 -0.69
N VAL A 63 1.26 6.73 -1.42
CA VAL A 63 0.99 6.27 -2.79
C VAL A 63 2.15 6.62 -3.72
N LEU A 64 2.66 7.85 -3.63
CA LEU A 64 3.83 8.29 -4.40
C LEU A 64 5.06 7.41 -4.12
N ALA A 65 5.34 7.14 -2.85
CA ALA A 65 6.44 6.27 -2.46
C ALA A 65 6.27 4.84 -3.00
N HIS A 66 5.04 4.31 -2.98
CA HIS A 66 4.75 2.99 -3.54
C HIS A 66 5.02 2.93 -5.05
N CYS A 67 4.60 3.97 -5.79
CA CYS A 67 4.89 4.07 -7.22
C CYS A 67 6.41 4.10 -7.48
N GLU A 68 7.17 4.84 -6.67
CA GLU A 68 8.64 4.86 -6.74
C GLU A 68 9.25 3.47 -6.52
N HIS A 69 8.76 2.69 -5.55
CA HIS A 69 9.25 1.32 -5.31
C HIS A 69 8.97 0.38 -6.49
N LEU A 70 7.83 0.56 -7.16
CA LEU A 70 7.47 -0.18 -8.36
C LEU A 70 8.23 0.30 -9.61
N GLY A 71 8.80 1.50 -9.57
CA GLY A 71 9.48 2.13 -10.69
C GLY A 71 8.49 2.63 -11.76
N ILE A 72 7.31 3.09 -11.33
CA ILE A 72 6.27 3.67 -12.17
C ILE A 72 5.88 5.05 -11.65
N ASP A 73 5.24 5.87 -12.48
CA ASP A 73 4.61 7.12 -12.05
C ASP A 73 3.12 6.96 -11.69
N LEU A 74 2.49 8.06 -11.27
CA LEU A 74 1.07 8.08 -10.90
C LEU A 74 0.12 7.83 -12.08
N ASP A 75 0.50 8.25 -13.29
CA ASP A 75 -0.34 8.09 -14.47
C ASP A 75 -0.35 6.62 -14.90
N GLU A 76 0.82 5.98 -14.89
CA GLU A 76 0.97 4.54 -15.08
C GLU A 76 0.19 3.74 -14.03
N ALA A 77 0.29 4.11 -12.75
CA ALA A 77 -0.46 3.46 -11.68
C ALA A 77 -1.99 3.60 -11.87
N ALA A 78 -2.46 4.78 -12.29
CA ALA A 78 -3.87 5.02 -12.57
C ALA A 78 -4.36 4.19 -13.78
N GLU A 79 -3.53 4.00 -14.81
CA GLU A 79 -3.84 3.11 -15.93
C GLU A 79 -3.97 1.64 -15.50
N LEU A 80 -3.04 1.15 -14.68
CA LEU A 80 -3.08 -0.22 -14.17
C LEU A 80 -4.38 -0.49 -13.41
N ARG A 81 -4.74 0.42 -12.51
CA ARG A 81 -5.96 0.33 -11.72
C ARG A 81 -7.23 0.33 -12.56
N ARG A 82 -7.29 1.16 -13.61
CA ARG A 82 -8.42 1.14 -14.57
C ARG A 82 -8.54 -0.23 -15.24
N ARG A 83 -7.42 -0.79 -15.72
CA ARG A 83 -7.38 -2.11 -16.36
C ARG A 83 -7.75 -3.26 -15.43
N GLU A 84 -7.47 -3.14 -14.13
CA GLU A 84 -7.92 -4.10 -13.11
C GLU A 84 -9.43 -4.01 -12.89
N ASN A 85 -9.95 -2.79 -12.75
CA ASN A 85 -11.38 -2.56 -12.55
C ASN A 85 -12.23 -2.96 -13.76
N ASP A 86 -11.70 -2.82 -14.99
CA ASP A 86 -12.36 -3.27 -16.23
C ASP A 86 -12.33 -4.80 -16.42
N ARG A 87 -11.53 -5.53 -15.63
CA ARG A 87 -11.42 -7.00 -15.68
C ARG A 87 -12.31 -7.72 -14.65
N GLY A 88 -12.87 -7.00 -13.69
CA GLY A 88 -13.83 -7.51 -12.70
C GLY A 88 -15.27 -7.39 -13.16
#